data_AF-A0A820BW10-F1
#
_entry.id   AF-A0A820BW10-F1
#
_cell.length_a   1.000
_cell.length_b   1.000
_cell.length_c   1.000
_cell.angle_alpha   90.00
_cell.angle_beta   90.00
_cell.angle_gamma   90.00
#
_symmetry.space_group_name_H-M   'P 1'
#
loop_
_entity.id
_entity.type
_entity.pdbx_description
1 polymer ?
#
loop_
_entity_poly.entity_id
_entity_poly.type
_entity_poly.pdbx_seq_one_letter_code
_entity_poly.pdbx_strand_id
1 'polypeptide(L)'
;AARTMTLINKKQYGVPQEFKLPHNSLFVLGWQTNRELHHAIRPDKRLITQKDPDEVAFYGERISLTLRTIATFLNRQTGLMYGQGARYKTINEHPQDFQYENDDMDMVYAFSNENKQSSEFDWNANYGHGFNALNFKVLNSKR
;
A
#
# COMPACT_ATOMS: atom_id res chain seq x y z
N ALA A 1 12.08 -4.95 19.23
CA ALA A 1 11.30 -3.99 20.00
C ALA A 1 9.83 -3.95 19.61
N ALA A 2 8.96 -3.71 20.60
CA ALA A 2 7.55 -3.40 20.41
C ALA A 2 7.36 -2.03 19.74
N ARG A 3 6.24 -1.85 19.02
CA ARG A 3 5.87 -0.60 18.34
C ARG A 3 4.39 -0.31 18.48
N THR A 4 4.00 0.94 18.31
CA THR A 4 2.59 1.33 18.29
C THR A 4 2.11 1.51 16.86
N MET A 5 1.05 0.80 16.50
CA MET A 5 0.29 1.03 15.27
C MET A 5 -0.81 2.04 15.58
N THR A 6 -0.88 3.10 14.78
CA THR A 6 -1.99 4.06 14.82
C THR A 6 -2.94 3.78 13.65
N LEU A 7 -4.25 3.74 13.92
CA LEU A 7 -5.33 3.71 12.92
C LEU A 7 -6.18 4.98 13.01
N ILE A 8 -6.47 5.61 11.87
CA ILE A 8 -7.29 6.82 11.77
C ILE A 8 -8.30 6.62 10.65
N ASN A 9 -9.59 6.88 10.90
CA ASN A 9 -10.60 6.82 9.85
C ASN A 9 -10.40 7.96 8.84
N LYS A 10 -10.43 7.64 7.55
CA LYS A 10 -10.16 8.62 6.47
C LYS A 10 -11.24 9.70 6.34
N LYS A 11 -12.49 9.42 6.75
CA LYS A 11 -13.65 10.32 6.61
C LYS A 11 -14.10 10.90 7.95
N GLN A 12 -13.99 10.14 9.04
CA GLN A 12 -14.30 10.59 10.38
C GLN A 12 -13.01 11.06 11.05
N TYR A 13 -12.78 12.37 11.04
CA TYR A 13 -11.70 12.98 11.80
C TYR A 13 -12.02 12.81 13.30
N GLY A 14 -11.34 11.85 13.94
CA GLY A 14 -11.55 11.49 15.33
C GLY A 14 -10.24 11.12 16.03
N VAL A 15 -10.34 10.69 17.28
CA VAL A 15 -9.19 10.26 18.08
C VAL A 15 -8.52 9.05 17.40
N PRO A 16 -7.21 9.10 17.12
CA PRO A 16 -6.51 7.95 16.58
C PRO A 16 -6.62 6.75 17.51
N GLN A 17 -6.87 5.56 16.95
CA GLN A 17 -6.79 4.33 17.70
C GLN A 17 -5.34 3.85 17.72
N GLU A 18 -4.84 3.45 18.89
CA GLU A 18 -3.46 3.02 19.05
C GLU A 18 -3.39 1.63 19.64
N PHE A 19 -2.56 0.78 19.03
CA PHE A 19 -2.39 -0.62 19.44
C PHE A 19 -0.91 -0.93 19.55
N LYS A 20 -0.51 -1.52 20.68
CA LYS A 20 0.85 -2.03 20.85
C LYS A 20 1.00 -3.29 19.99
N LEU A 21 2.13 -3.39 19.30
CA LEU A 21 2.58 -4.53 18.51
C LEU A 21 3.81 -5.14 19.19
N PRO A 22 3.61 -6.07 20.15
CA PRO A 22 4.70 -6.81 20.77
C PRO A 22 5.52 -7.65 19.77
N HIS A 23 6.64 -8.20 20.23
CA HIS A 23 7.40 -9.17 19.46
C HIS A 23 6.51 -10.36 19.04
N ASN A 24 6.66 -10.83 17.80
CA ASN A 24 5.85 -11.90 17.19
C ASN A 24 4.33 -11.66 17.17
N SER A 25 3.88 -10.42 17.32
CA SER A 25 2.48 -10.07 17.08
C SER A 25 2.14 -10.09 15.59
N LEU A 26 0.88 -10.44 15.30
CA LEU A 26 0.29 -10.38 13.96
C LEU A 26 -0.77 -9.29 13.93
N PHE A 27 -0.73 -8.47 12.88
CA PHE A 27 -1.74 -7.46 12.58
C PHE A 27 -2.28 -7.71 11.18
N VAL A 28 -3.61 -7.78 11.05
CA VAL A 28 -4.29 -8.13 9.79
C VAL A 28 -5.23 -7.00 9.41
N LEU A 29 -5.11 -6.51 8.18
CA LEU A 29 -6.08 -5.61 7.55
C LEU A 29 -6.77 -6.33 6.40
N GLY A 30 -8.10 -6.34 6.42
CA GLY A 30 -8.90 -6.69 5.27
C GLY A 30 -9.00 -5.54 4.28
N TRP A 31 -9.58 -5.82 3.10
CA TRP A 31 -9.79 -4.83 2.04
C TRP A 31 -10.58 -3.60 2.54
N GLN A 32 -11.72 -3.84 3.20
CA GLN A 32 -12.60 -2.79 3.70
C GLN A 32 -11.87 -1.90 4.72
N THR A 33 -11.21 -2.52 5.71
CA THR A 33 -10.47 -1.78 6.74
C THR A 33 -9.26 -1.01 6.18
N ASN A 34 -8.54 -1.56 5.20
CA ASN A 34 -7.43 -0.85 4.54
C ASN A 34 -7.93 0.37 3.73
N ARG A 35 -9.08 0.22 3.09
CA ARG A 35 -9.72 1.29 2.34
C ARG A 35 -10.21 2.41 3.26
N GLU A 36 -10.73 2.08 4.43
CA GLU A 36 -11.38 3.03 5.35
C GLU A 36 -10.45 3.70 6.36
N LEU A 37 -9.28 3.10 6.63
CA LEU A 37 -8.36 3.55 7.68
C LEU A 37 -7.00 3.92 7.10
N HIS A 38 -6.47 5.07 7.50
CA HIS A 38 -5.04 5.31 7.49
C HIS A 38 -4.39 4.53 8.62
N HIS A 39 -3.27 3.86 8.32
CA HIS A 39 -2.49 3.12 9.30
C HIS A 39 -1.02 3.55 9.25
N ALA A 40 -0.40 3.70 10.42
CA ALA A 40 0.99 4.14 10.52
C ALA A 40 1.68 3.59 11.76
N ILE A 41 2.96 3.23 11.62
CA ILE A 41 3.87 3.08 12.75
C ILE A 41 4.73 4.33 12.77
N ARG A 42 4.51 5.21 13.74
CA ARG A 42 5.24 6.48 13.83
C ARG A 42 6.60 6.29 14.53
N PRO A 43 7.63 7.06 14.16
CA PRO A 43 8.87 7.11 14.92
C PRO A 43 8.60 7.53 16.37
N ASP A 44 9.02 6.70 17.32
CA ASP A 44 8.88 7.00 18.75
C ASP A 44 10.06 7.86 19.24
N LYS A 45 9.77 9.15 19.42
CA LYS A 45 10.72 10.20 19.81
C LYS A 45 10.89 10.36 21.32
N ARG A 46 10.23 9.54 22.15
CA ARG A 46 10.41 9.59 23.61
C ARG A 46 11.85 9.26 23.99
N LEU A 47 12.30 9.76 25.14
CA LEU A 47 13.59 9.38 25.74
C LEU A 47 13.58 7.89 26.09
N ILE A 48 14.75 7.24 26.05
CA ILE A 48 14.87 5.80 26.39
C ILE A 48 14.35 5.50 27.81
N THR A 49 14.52 6.44 28.75
CA THR A 49 14.03 6.33 30.12
C THR A 49 12.51 6.35 30.25
N GLN A 50 11.78 6.73 29.20
CA GLN A 50 10.33 6.78 29.14
C GLN A 50 9.72 5.63 28.33
N LYS A 51 10.55 4.68 27.87
CA LYS A 51 10.14 3.52 27.08
C LYS A 51 10.05 2.29 27.95
N ASP A 52 9.09 1.43 27.62
CA ASP A 52 8.93 0.15 28.28
C ASP A 52 10.08 -0.81 27.92
N PRO A 53 10.37 -1.81 28.76
CA PRO A 53 11.43 -2.80 28.48
C PRO A 53 11.30 -3.51 27.13
N ASP A 54 10.08 -3.79 26.66
CA ASP A 54 9.83 -4.45 25.38
C ASP A 54 10.02 -3.51 24.17
N GLU A 55 9.90 -2.20 24.36
CA GLU A 55 10.15 -1.15 23.35
C GLU A 55 11.64 -0.91 23.12
N VAL A 56 12.49 -1.22 24.11
CA VAL A 56 13.95 -1.12 24.02
C VAL A 56 14.65 -2.46 23.73
N ALA A 57 13.91 -3.58 23.79
CA ALA A 57 14.43 -4.90 23.46
C ALA A 57 15.01 -4.96 22.04
N PHE A 58 16.09 -5.74 21.87
CA PHE A 58 16.85 -5.85 20.61
C PHE A 58 17.43 -4.50 20.15
N TYR A 59 18.03 -3.74 21.07
CA TYR A 59 18.59 -2.40 20.81
C TYR A 59 17.57 -1.40 20.27
N GLY A 60 16.30 -1.62 20.58
CA GLY A 60 15.21 -0.83 20.02
C GLY A 60 14.86 -1.19 18.58
N GLU A 61 15.50 -2.17 17.91
CA GLU A 61 15.24 -2.47 16.50
C GLU A 61 14.03 -3.41 16.30
N ARG A 62 13.36 -3.31 15.14
CA ARG A 62 12.22 -4.17 14.77
C ARG A 62 12.23 -4.55 13.30
N ILE A 63 12.17 -5.85 13.04
CA ILE A 63 11.87 -6.40 11.71
C ILE A 63 10.35 -6.64 11.61
N SER A 64 9.77 -6.29 10.47
CA SER A 64 8.34 -6.49 10.18
C SER A 64 8.22 -7.17 8.83
N LEU A 65 7.44 -8.25 8.77
CA LEU A 65 7.11 -8.92 7.51
C LEU A 65 5.70 -8.50 7.10
N THR A 66 5.57 -7.88 5.92
CA THR A 66 4.28 -7.44 5.38
C THR A 66 3.90 -8.34 4.22
N LEU A 67 2.94 -9.23 4.44
CA LEU A 67 2.40 -10.12 3.42
C LEU A 67 1.21 -9.46 2.73
N ARG A 68 1.13 -9.56 1.40
CA ARG A 68 0.05 -8.99 0.60
C ARG A 68 -0.42 -10.00 -0.44
N THR A 69 -1.73 -10.04 -0.66
CA THR A 69 -2.30 -10.72 -1.82
C THR A 69 -2.11 -9.82 -3.04
N ILE A 70 -1.35 -10.28 -4.02
CA ILE A 70 -1.07 -9.55 -5.25
C ILE A 70 -1.76 -10.28 -6.41
N ALA A 71 -2.46 -9.52 -7.24
CA ALA A 71 -3.21 -10.04 -8.39
C ALA A 71 -2.78 -9.37 -9.73
N THR A 72 -1.63 -8.72 -9.75
CA THR A 72 -1.04 -8.08 -10.94
C THR A 72 0.39 -8.55 -11.07
N PHE A 73 0.77 -8.99 -12.27
CA PHE A 73 2.02 -9.70 -12.53
C PHE A 73 2.72 -9.13 -13.76
N LEU A 74 4.05 -9.21 -13.79
CA LEU A 74 4.87 -8.83 -14.94
C LEU A 74 5.34 -10.09 -15.67
N ASN A 75 5.00 -10.20 -16.96
CA ASN A 75 5.62 -11.18 -17.83
C ASN A 75 7.04 -10.70 -18.18
N ARG A 76 8.06 -11.44 -17.72
CA ARG A 76 9.46 -11.05 -17.92
C ARG A 76 9.97 -11.22 -19.35
N GLN A 77 9.32 -12.06 -20.15
CA GLN A 77 9.71 -12.28 -21.54
C GLN A 77 9.23 -11.14 -22.44
N THR A 78 8.00 -10.68 -22.20
CA THR A 78 7.34 -9.66 -23.03
C THR A 78 7.41 -8.26 -22.43
N GLY A 79 7.67 -8.14 -21.12
CA GLY A 79 7.63 -6.88 -20.39
C GLY A 79 6.22 -6.37 -20.08
N LEU A 80 5.17 -7.13 -20.41
CA LEU A 80 3.78 -6.72 -20.19
C LEU A 80 3.28 -7.08 -18.81
N MET A 81 2.45 -6.20 -18.23
CA MET A 81 1.71 -6.53 -17.02
C MET A 81 0.39 -7.22 -17.36
N TYR A 82 -0.03 -8.16 -16.52
CA TYR A 82 -1.32 -8.82 -16.62
C TYR A 82 -1.94 -9.05 -15.23
N GLY A 83 -3.25 -9.31 -15.20
CA GLY A 83 -4.02 -9.57 -13.98
C GLY A 83 -5.00 -8.46 -13.63
N GLN A 84 -5.52 -8.48 -12.40
CA GLN A 84 -6.67 -7.65 -11.99
C GLN A 84 -6.43 -6.15 -12.21
N GLY A 85 -5.27 -5.64 -11.79
CA GLY A 85 -4.91 -4.24 -11.89
C GLY A 85 -4.16 -3.84 -13.17
N ALA A 86 -3.87 -4.80 -14.05
CA ALA A 86 -3.26 -4.52 -15.35
C ALA A 86 -4.32 -4.25 -16.42
N ARG A 87 -3.92 -3.64 -17.53
CA ARG A 87 -4.80 -3.49 -18.70
C ARG A 87 -5.19 -4.85 -19.29
N TYR A 88 -4.23 -5.77 -19.37
CA TYR A 88 -4.46 -7.14 -19.78
C TYR A 88 -4.83 -7.98 -18.57
N LYS A 89 -5.92 -8.73 -18.65
CA LYS A 89 -6.41 -9.57 -17.54
C LYS A 89 -5.76 -10.94 -17.54
N THR A 90 -5.32 -11.42 -18.72
CA THR A 90 -4.62 -12.70 -18.86
C THR A 90 -3.27 -12.56 -19.53
N ILE A 91 -2.39 -13.55 -19.33
CA ILE A 91 -1.03 -13.56 -19.88
C ILE A 91 -1.00 -13.65 -21.42
N ASN A 92 -2.08 -14.14 -22.03
CA ASN A 92 -2.17 -14.37 -23.48
C ASN A 92 -2.75 -13.18 -24.25
N GLU A 93 -3.27 -12.15 -23.57
CA GLU A 93 -3.85 -10.95 -24.18
C GLU A 93 -2.78 -9.96 -24.69
N HIS A 94 -1.73 -10.47 -25.34
CA HIS A 94 -0.62 -9.68 -25.85
C HIS A 94 -0.97 -9.13 -27.25
N PRO A 95 -1.26 -7.83 -27.42
CA PRO A 95 -1.42 -7.27 -28.75
C PRO A 95 -0.08 -7.28 -29.48
N GLN A 96 -0.08 -7.57 -30.78
CA GLN A 96 1.15 -7.52 -31.58
C GLN A 96 1.71 -6.10 -31.69
N ASP A 97 0.85 -5.08 -31.65
CA ASP A 97 1.21 -3.67 -31.75
C ASP A 97 1.20 -2.96 -30.39
N PHE A 98 1.78 -3.58 -29.36
CA PHE A 98 1.84 -2.96 -28.03
C PHE A 98 2.63 -1.64 -28.05
N GLN A 99 1.94 -0.55 -27.78
CA GLN A 99 2.55 0.75 -27.46
C GLN A 99 2.47 0.95 -25.95
N TYR A 100 3.61 1.20 -25.30
CA TYR A 100 3.63 1.53 -23.89
C TYR A 100 3.01 2.92 -23.68
N GLU A 101 1.76 2.96 -23.26
CA GLU A 101 1.13 4.18 -22.75
C GLU A 101 1.59 4.40 -21.30
N ASN A 102 2.13 5.59 -21.02
CA ASN A 102 2.49 5.97 -19.67
C ASN A 102 1.25 6.42 -18.90
N ASP A 103 0.67 5.52 -18.11
CA ASP A 103 -0.45 5.80 -17.21
C ASP A 103 -0.02 5.94 -15.74
N ASP A 104 1.26 6.29 -15.50
CA ASP A 104 1.80 6.55 -14.16
C ASP A 104 0.93 7.57 -13.40
N MET A 105 0.60 8.71 -14.03
CA MET A 105 -0.17 9.78 -13.38
C MET A 105 -1.63 9.39 -13.15
N ASP A 106 -2.24 8.66 -14.09
CA ASP A 106 -3.60 8.16 -13.92
C ASP A 106 -3.67 7.19 -12.73
N MET A 107 -2.66 6.36 -12.54
CA MET A 107 -2.55 5.49 -11.37
C MET A 107 -2.38 6.30 -10.07
N VAL A 108 -1.61 7.39 -10.08
CA VAL A 108 -1.51 8.32 -8.93
C VAL A 108 -2.87 8.94 -8.61
N TYR A 109 -3.60 9.41 -9.62
CA TYR A 109 -4.91 10.02 -9.43
C TYR A 109 -5.92 9.02 -8.88
N ALA A 110 -5.95 7.80 -9.41
CA ALA A 110 -6.82 6.74 -8.94
C ALA A 110 -6.51 6.35 -7.48
N PHE A 111 -5.22 6.27 -7.09
CA PHE A 111 -4.82 6.08 -5.69
C PHE A 111 -5.17 7.27 -4.78
N SER A 112 -5.08 8.49 -5.29
CA SER A 112 -5.55 9.68 -4.56
C SER A 112 -7.05 9.61 -4.31
N ASN A 113 -7.83 9.18 -5.31
CA ASN A 113 -9.27 9.00 -5.19
C ASN A 113 -9.63 7.92 -4.17
N GLU A 114 -8.95 6.77 -4.17
CA GLU A 114 -9.15 5.73 -3.15
C GLU A 114 -9.01 6.29 -1.74
N ASN A 115 -7.96 7.07 -1.50
CA ASN A 115 -7.70 7.66 -0.19
C ASN A 115 -8.74 8.73 0.21
N LYS A 116 -9.25 9.52 -0.74
CA LYS A 116 -10.24 10.57 -0.47
C LYS A 116 -11.66 10.03 -0.31
N GLN A 117 -12.04 9.06 -1.15
CA GLN A 117 -13.40 8.52 -1.22
C GLN A 117 -13.64 7.43 -0.19
N SER A 118 -12.60 6.69 0.22
CA SER A 118 -12.69 5.72 1.32
C SER A 118 -13.83 4.71 1.10
N SER A 119 -14.84 4.66 1.96
CA SER A 119 -16.00 3.77 1.85
C SER A 119 -16.77 3.92 0.53
N GLU A 120 -16.77 5.12 -0.07
CA GLU A 120 -17.47 5.46 -1.31
C GLU A 120 -16.65 5.15 -2.58
N PHE A 121 -15.42 4.66 -2.43
CA PHE A 121 -14.54 4.41 -3.56
C PHE A 121 -15.08 3.29 -4.47
N ASP A 122 -15.32 3.64 -5.73
CA ASP A 122 -15.68 2.72 -6.80
C ASP A 122 -14.42 2.13 -7.45
N TRP A 123 -14.16 0.86 -7.15
CA TRP A 123 -13.01 0.14 -7.69
C TRP A 123 -13.09 -0.01 -9.21
N ASN A 124 -14.26 -0.30 -9.77
CA ASN A 124 -14.39 -0.53 -11.20
C ASN A 124 -14.18 0.76 -11.99
N ALA A 125 -14.72 1.87 -11.51
CA ALA A 125 -14.57 3.17 -12.16
C ALA A 125 -13.13 3.68 -12.16
N ASN A 126 -12.34 3.40 -11.10
CA ASN A 126 -10.98 3.92 -10.97
C ASN A 126 -9.90 2.93 -11.45
N TYR A 127 -10.10 1.63 -11.21
CA TYR A 127 -9.09 0.59 -11.43
C TYR A 127 -9.52 -0.50 -12.41
N GLY A 128 -10.80 -0.57 -12.79
CA GLY A 128 -11.33 -1.65 -13.65
C GLY A 128 -10.63 -1.76 -15.01
N HIS A 129 -10.34 -0.61 -15.64
CA HIS A 129 -9.58 -0.54 -16.89
C HIS A 129 -8.14 -1.04 -16.75
N GLY A 130 -7.57 -0.94 -15.54
CA GLY A 130 -6.19 -1.32 -15.23
C GLY A 130 -5.15 -0.33 -15.77
N PHE A 131 -3.89 -0.60 -15.44
CA PHE A 131 -2.75 0.25 -15.79
C PHE A 131 -1.61 -0.55 -16.40
N ASN A 132 -0.75 0.13 -17.15
CA ASN A 132 0.53 -0.34 -17.66
C ASN A 132 1.73 0.37 -16.98
N ALA A 133 1.49 1.07 -15.87
CA ALA A 133 2.47 1.80 -15.09
C ALA A 133 3.46 0.86 -14.38
N LEU A 134 4.67 0.76 -14.93
CA LEU A 134 5.79 0.05 -14.35
C LEU A 134 6.89 1.04 -13.95
N ASN A 135 7.36 0.95 -12.70
CA ASN A 135 8.49 1.73 -12.17
C ASN A 135 8.34 3.26 -12.28
N PHE A 136 7.16 3.82 -11.94
CA PHE A 136 6.82 5.26 -11.86
C PHE A 136 7.98 6.20 -12.22
N LYS A 137 8.17 6.43 -13.52
CA LYS A 137 9.34 7.20 -13.98
C LYS A 137 9.23 8.65 -13.53
N VAL A 138 8.01 9.16 -13.41
CA VAL A 138 7.72 10.52 -12.93
C VAL A 138 8.31 10.77 -11.54
N LEU A 139 8.19 9.82 -10.61
CA LEU A 139 8.70 9.95 -9.24
C LEU A 139 10.23 9.75 -9.15
N ASN A 140 10.79 8.97 -10.06
CA ASN A 140 12.22 8.66 -10.09
C ASN A 140 13.04 9.64 -10.96
N SER A 141 12.38 10.50 -11.74
CA SER A 141 13.04 11.37 -12.73
C SER A 141 13.80 12.57 -12.15
N LYS A 142 13.66 12.87 -10.85
CA LYS A 142 14.52 13.85 -10.14
C LYS A 142 14.71 13.48 -8.67
N ARG A 143 15.86 12.91 -8.37
CA ARG A 143 16.63 13.16 -7.14
C ARG A 143 18.09 13.37 -7.52
#